data_AF-A0A068VB01-F1
#
_entry.id   AF-A0A068VB01-F1
#
_cell.length_a   1.000
_cell.length_b   1.000
_cell.length_c   1.000
_cell.angle_alpha   90.00
_cell.angle_beta   90.00
_cell.angle_gamma   90.00
#
_symmetry.space_group_name_H-M   'P 1'
#
loop_
_entity.id
_entity.type
_entity.pdbx_description
1 polymer ?
#
loop_
_entity_poly.entity_id
_entity_poly.type
_entity_poly.pdbx_seq_one_letter_code
_entity_poly.pdbx_strand_id
1 'polypeptide(L)'
;MSKKKDKSSIIDQHHKNGGFPVWEPEKACRWMEKLNPIEIFAEVIIERRYVECTSSAIQSLILFQKLHPGHREAEIMTCICKAIAYIEDEQKQDGSWFGRWGICYTYATWFAVEALVASGKNYKNSLTLRKACRFLLSKQLPDGGWGESYVSCSNEENINLEGNRSNLVQTSWALLTLIAAGQGEHDPTPIYRGVRLLINSQMEDGDFPQQEAVGMFFKSCIMQYGTFRNIFPIWALGEFRRRVLHV
;
A
#
# COMPACT_ATOMS: atom_id res chain seq x y z
N MET A 1 -29.26 22.92 -23.29
CA MET A 1 -29.14 22.46 -21.89
C MET A 1 -27.79 21.82 -21.68
N SER A 2 -26.87 22.53 -21.02
CA SER A 2 -25.58 21.97 -20.61
C SER A 2 -25.84 20.88 -19.57
N LYS A 3 -25.56 19.62 -19.90
CA LYS A 3 -25.47 18.57 -18.90
C LYS A 3 -24.37 19.01 -17.94
N LYS A 4 -24.73 19.49 -16.74
CA LYS A 4 -23.78 19.57 -15.62
C LYS A 4 -23.12 18.20 -15.56
N LYS A 5 -21.83 18.11 -15.90
CA LYS A 5 -21.02 16.92 -15.61
C LYS A 5 -21.08 16.76 -14.11
N ASP A 6 -21.89 15.81 -13.67
CA ASP A 6 -21.91 15.41 -12.28
C ASP A 6 -20.50 14.92 -11.96
N LYS A 7 -19.76 15.65 -11.12
CA LYS A 7 -18.37 15.36 -10.77
C LYS A 7 -18.29 14.19 -9.79
N SER A 8 -19.15 13.19 -9.96
CA SER A 8 -19.39 12.08 -9.04
C SER A 8 -18.58 10.84 -9.40
N SER A 9 -17.83 10.84 -10.51
CA SER A 9 -17.01 9.69 -10.92
C SER A 9 -15.57 9.79 -10.38
N ILE A 10 -14.96 8.64 -10.06
CA ILE A 10 -13.55 8.53 -9.63
C ILE A 10 -12.64 9.35 -10.55
N ILE A 11 -12.83 9.24 -11.87
CA ILE A 11 -12.02 9.91 -12.89
C ILE A 11 -12.05 11.44 -12.76
N ASP A 12 -13.14 12.03 -12.25
CA ASP A 12 -13.27 13.48 -12.10
C ASP A 12 -12.50 14.02 -10.88
N GLN A 13 -12.14 13.13 -9.94
CA GLN A 13 -11.33 13.47 -8.76
C GLN A 13 -9.82 13.37 -9.03
N HIS A 14 -9.44 12.76 -10.16
CA HIS A 14 -8.05 12.58 -10.56
C HIS A 14 -7.36 13.92 -10.85
N HIS A 15 -6.21 14.15 -10.25
CA HIS A 15 -5.45 15.38 -10.47
C HIS A 15 -4.74 15.38 -11.83
N LYS A 16 -4.48 16.57 -12.39
CA LYS A 16 -3.85 16.71 -13.74
C LYS A 16 -2.52 15.95 -13.87
N ASN A 17 -1.77 15.90 -12.77
CA ASN A 17 -0.44 15.29 -12.66
C ASN A 17 -0.47 13.86 -12.08
N GLY A 18 -1.58 13.14 -12.21
CA GLY A 18 -1.68 11.82 -11.59
C GLY A 18 -2.10 11.89 -10.13
N GLY A 19 -2.45 10.74 -9.59
CA GLY A 19 -2.72 10.56 -8.17
C GLY A 19 -4.14 10.94 -7.76
N PHE A 20 -4.59 10.32 -6.67
CA PHE A 20 -5.92 10.50 -6.11
C PHE A 20 -5.85 10.97 -4.66
N PRO A 21 -6.70 11.94 -4.29
CA PRO A 21 -6.92 12.34 -2.92
C PRO A 21 -7.90 11.40 -2.20
N VAL A 22 -8.15 11.68 -0.91
CA VAL A 22 -9.12 10.90 -0.15
C VAL A 22 -10.54 11.38 -0.39
N TRP A 23 -10.76 12.70 -0.26
CA TRP A 23 -12.12 13.25 -0.22
C TRP A 23 -12.43 14.17 -1.40
N GLU A 24 -11.49 15.06 -1.76
CA GLU A 24 -11.74 16.06 -2.80
C GLU A 24 -10.49 16.41 -3.63
N PRO A 25 -10.64 16.99 -4.83
CA PRO A 25 -9.48 17.42 -5.60
C PRO A 25 -8.60 18.41 -4.83
N GLU A 26 -7.28 18.24 -4.93
CA GLU A 26 -6.27 19.17 -4.40
C GLU A 26 -6.50 20.57 -5.01
N LYS A 27 -7.01 21.51 -4.20
CA LYS A 27 -7.28 22.91 -4.60
C LYS A 27 -6.30 23.91 -3.99
N ALA A 28 -5.65 23.51 -2.90
CA ALA A 28 -4.81 24.37 -2.08
C ALA A 28 -3.32 24.13 -2.37
N CYS A 29 -2.52 25.18 -2.22
CA CYS A 29 -1.08 25.09 -2.45
C CYS A 29 -0.36 24.52 -1.22
N ARG A 30 0.69 23.71 -1.43
CA ARG A 30 1.49 23.08 -0.36
C ARG A 30 2.00 24.04 0.72
N TRP A 31 2.27 25.30 0.38
CA TRP A 31 2.74 26.28 1.36
C TRP A 31 1.69 26.62 2.43
N MET A 32 0.40 26.39 2.19
CA MET A 32 -0.66 26.63 3.17
C MET A 32 -0.54 25.73 4.39
N GLU A 33 0.17 24.60 4.29
CA GLU A 33 0.49 23.76 5.46
C GLU A 33 1.32 24.51 6.50
N LYS A 34 2.06 25.57 6.12
CA LYS A 34 2.77 26.45 7.06
C LYS A 34 1.83 27.22 7.99
N LEU A 35 0.54 27.28 7.65
CA LEU A 35 -0.50 27.92 8.45
C LEU A 35 -1.17 26.91 9.41
N ASN A 36 -0.69 25.67 9.49
CA ASN A 36 -1.24 24.67 10.38
C ASN A 36 -1.15 25.13 11.84
N PRO A 37 -2.29 25.42 12.51
CA PRO A 37 -2.28 25.85 13.90
C PRO A 37 -2.28 24.67 14.87
N ILE A 38 -2.36 23.43 14.37
CA ILE A 38 -2.44 22.22 15.19
C ILE A 38 -1.01 21.70 15.40
N GLU A 39 -0.52 21.76 16.63
CA GLU A 39 0.86 21.42 16.96
C GLU A 39 1.12 19.90 16.96
N ILE A 40 0.08 19.11 17.21
CA ILE A 40 0.21 17.64 17.37
C ILE A 40 0.04 16.87 16.07
N PHE A 41 -0.49 17.48 15.01
CA PHE A 41 -0.82 16.82 13.74
C PHE A 41 -0.11 17.50 12.58
N ALA A 42 0.37 16.71 11.61
CA ALA A 42 0.92 17.21 10.36
C ALA A 42 0.00 16.86 9.19
N GLU A 43 0.05 17.68 8.13
CA GLU A 43 -0.66 17.41 6.87
C GLU A 43 -2.19 17.41 7.01
N VAL A 44 -2.70 18.41 7.71
CA VAL A 44 -4.14 18.57 8.06
C VAL A 44 -4.82 19.70 7.28
N ILE A 45 -4.07 20.65 6.74
CA ILE A 45 -4.65 21.87 6.16
C ILE A 45 -5.10 21.67 4.73
N ILE A 46 -4.36 20.86 3.97
CA ILE A 46 -4.65 20.64 2.55
C ILE A 46 -4.91 19.17 2.28
N GLU A 47 -5.83 18.93 1.36
CA GLU A 47 -6.04 17.63 0.76
C GLU A 47 -4.87 17.31 -0.19
N ARG A 48 -4.40 16.07 -0.15
CA ARG A 48 -3.18 15.63 -0.84
C ARG A 48 -3.48 14.42 -1.68
N ARG A 49 -2.52 14.04 -2.52
CA ARG A 49 -2.57 12.80 -3.28
C ARG A 49 -1.84 11.73 -2.52
N TYR A 50 -2.39 10.53 -2.49
CA TYR A 50 -1.90 9.41 -1.70
C TYR A 50 -1.66 8.20 -2.60
N VAL A 51 -0.57 7.48 -2.36
CA VAL A 51 -0.23 6.26 -3.12
C VAL A 51 -1.34 5.22 -2.92
N GLU A 52 -1.87 5.13 -1.70
CA GLU A 52 -2.89 4.17 -1.28
C GLU A 52 -4.23 4.42 -1.99
N CYS A 53 -4.69 5.67 -2.01
CA CYS A 53 -5.89 6.08 -2.73
C CYS A 53 -5.72 5.91 -4.24
N THR A 54 -4.55 6.27 -4.76
CA THR A 54 -4.22 6.14 -6.18
C THR A 54 -4.23 4.69 -6.62
N SER A 55 -3.61 3.81 -5.83
CA SER A 55 -3.59 2.37 -6.09
C SER A 55 -4.99 1.79 -6.11
N SER A 56 -5.81 2.12 -5.11
CA SER A 56 -7.19 1.66 -5.01
C SER A 56 -8.02 2.09 -6.22
N ALA A 57 -7.84 3.33 -6.69
CA ALA A 57 -8.50 3.84 -7.88
C ALA A 57 -8.03 3.13 -9.15
N ILE A 58 -6.73 2.89 -9.34
CA ILE A 58 -6.19 2.15 -10.49
C ILE A 58 -6.78 0.75 -10.55
N GLN A 59 -6.71 -0.01 -9.46
CA GLN A 59 -7.22 -1.37 -9.40
C GLN A 59 -8.72 -1.42 -9.73
N SER A 60 -9.50 -0.49 -9.17
CA SER A 60 -10.93 -0.38 -9.42
C SER A 60 -11.25 -0.05 -10.87
N LEU A 61 -10.54 0.92 -11.47
CA LEU A 61 -10.74 1.33 -12.85
C LEU A 61 -10.34 0.25 -13.86
N ILE A 62 -9.25 -0.48 -13.60
CA ILE A 62 -8.82 -1.62 -14.42
C ILE A 62 -9.86 -2.74 -14.36
N LEU A 63 -10.37 -3.07 -13.16
CA LEU A 63 -11.43 -4.06 -13.01
C LEU A 63 -12.72 -3.62 -13.71
N PHE A 64 -13.11 -2.36 -13.55
CA PHE A 64 -14.27 -1.79 -14.21
C PHE A 64 -14.18 -1.87 -15.73
N GLN A 65 -13.03 -1.53 -16.33
CA GLN A 65 -12.84 -1.65 -17.78
C GLN A 65 -12.97 -3.09 -18.27
N LYS A 66 -12.50 -4.08 -17.51
CA LYS A 66 -12.66 -5.50 -17.85
C LYS A 66 -14.12 -5.94 -17.87
N LEU A 67 -14.92 -5.42 -16.93
CA LEU A 67 -16.35 -5.76 -16.80
C LEU A 67 -17.24 -4.94 -17.75
N HIS A 68 -16.81 -3.74 -18.13
CA HIS A 68 -17.57 -2.80 -18.96
C HIS A 68 -16.72 -2.25 -20.12
N PRO A 69 -16.32 -3.11 -21.08
CA PRO A 69 -15.52 -2.68 -22.22
C PRO A 69 -16.25 -1.62 -23.05
N GLY A 70 -15.50 -0.64 -23.59
CA GLY A 70 -16.03 0.47 -24.39
C GLY A 70 -16.58 1.67 -23.60
N HIS A 71 -16.78 1.58 -22.28
CA HIS A 71 -17.21 2.73 -21.48
C HIS A 71 -16.04 3.66 -21.14
N ARG A 72 -16.00 4.86 -21.75
CA ARG A 72 -14.99 5.91 -21.49
C ARG A 72 -13.55 5.40 -21.52
N GLU A 73 -13.26 4.44 -22.40
CA GLU A 73 -12.03 3.65 -22.38
C GLU A 73 -10.77 4.52 -22.48
N ALA A 74 -10.75 5.46 -23.42
CA ALA A 74 -9.62 6.38 -23.61
C ALA A 74 -9.38 7.29 -22.39
N GLU A 75 -10.46 7.79 -21.75
CA GLU A 75 -10.36 8.64 -20.57
C GLU A 75 -9.84 7.86 -19.36
N ILE A 76 -10.37 6.65 -19.13
CA ILE A 76 -9.94 5.78 -18.05
C ILE A 76 -8.48 5.35 -18.25
N MET A 77 -8.10 4.95 -19.47
CA MET A 77 -6.72 4.56 -19.76
C MET A 77 -5.74 5.71 -19.53
N THR A 78 -6.08 6.92 -20.00
CA THR A 78 -5.28 8.12 -19.74
C THR A 78 -5.14 8.40 -18.23
N CYS A 79 -6.22 8.22 -17.47
CA CYS A 79 -6.22 8.38 -16.02
C CYS A 79 -5.31 7.35 -15.34
N ILE A 80 -5.43 6.07 -15.70
CA ILE A 80 -4.58 4.98 -15.19
C ILE A 80 -3.11 5.25 -15.50
N CYS A 81 -2.75 5.63 -16.74
CA CYS A 81 -1.37 5.90 -17.10
C CYS A 81 -0.74 7.02 -16.25
N LYS A 82 -1.48 8.11 -16.02
CA LYS A 82 -1.02 9.22 -15.16
C LYS A 82 -0.92 8.81 -13.70
N ALA A 83 -1.87 8.02 -13.21
CA ALA A 83 -1.87 7.50 -11.85
C ALA A 83 -0.69 6.54 -11.60
N ILE A 84 -0.35 5.69 -12.57
CA ILE A 84 0.84 4.82 -12.51
C ILE A 84 2.11 5.66 -12.46
N ALA A 85 2.25 6.66 -13.35
CA ALA A 85 3.40 7.57 -13.33
C ALA A 85 3.57 8.23 -11.95
N TYR A 86 2.47 8.70 -11.34
CA TYR A 86 2.51 9.24 -9.98
C TYR A 86 3.00 8.21 -8.95
N ILE A 87 2.55 6.96 -9.01
CA ILE A 87 3.06 5.91 -8.09
C ILE A 87 4.57 5.70 -8.30
N GLU A 88 5.05 5.66 -9.53
CA GLU A 88 6.48 5.48 -9.79
C GLU A 88 7.33 6.68 -9.33
N ASP A 89 6.82 7.90 -9.52
CA ASP A 89 7.47 9.14 -9.09
C ASP A 89 7.56 9.30 -7.57
N GLU A 90 6.59 8.75 -6.82
CA GLU A 90 6.59 8.77 -5.36
C GLU A 90 7.46 7.66 -4.74
N GLN A 91 8.06 6.76 -5.55
CA GLN A 91 8.96 5.72 -5.02
C GLN A 91 10.22 6.37 -4.44
N LYS A 92 10.55 6.03 -3.19
CA LYS A 92 11.79 6.47 -2.54
C LYS A 92 13.01 5.78 -3.15
N GLN A 93 14.19 6.35 -2.92
CA GLN A 93 15.44 5.81 -3.48
C GLN A 93 15.74 4.37 -3.04
N ASP A 94 15.35 4.01 -1.82
CA ASP A 94 15.49 2.67 -1.26
C ASP A 94 14.50 1.65 -1.85
N GLY A 95 13.49 2.11 -2.60
CA GLY A 95 12.47 1.28 -3.24
C GLY A 95 11.12 1.26 -2.53
N SER A 96 10.99 1.90 -1.37
CA SER A 96 9.77 1.94 -0.58
C SER A 96 8.83 3.09 -0.97
N TRP A 97 7.60 3.05 -0.45
CA TRP A 97 6.67 4.18 -0.45
C TRP A 97 6.26 4.53 0.97
N PHE A 98 6.05 5.81 1.24
CA PHE A 98 5.67 6.30 2.57
C PHE A 98 4.16 6.16 2.80
N GLY A 99 3.77 5.43 3.85
CA GLY A 99 2.38 5.24 4.25
C GLY A 99 1.84 6.36 5.11
N ARG A 100 0.62 6.78 4.82
CA ARG A 100 -0.05 7.92 5.48
C ARG A 100 -1.33 7.51 6.21
N TRP A 101 -1.87 6.33 5.88
CA TRP A 101 -3.06 5.74 6.51
C TRP A 101 -2.76 4.45 7.31
N GLY A 102 -1.53 3.97 7.24
CA GLY A 102 -1.03 2.79 7.94
C GLY A 102 0.46 2.93 8.20
N ILE A 103 0.96 2.18 9.19
CA ILE A 103 2.37 2.20 9.62
C ILE A 103 3.16 1.16 8.84
N CYS A 104 4.12 1.49 7.98
CA CYS A 104 4.31 2.74 7.25
C CYS A 104 4.71 2.35 5.82
N TYR A 105 5.92 1.80 5.68
CA TYR A 105 6.49 1.48 4.39
C TYR A 105 6.00 0.14 3.87
N THR A 106 5.81 -0.86 4.72
CA THR A 106 5.19 -2.15 4.32
C THR A 106 3.79 -1.93 3.76
N TYR A 107 3.01 -1.06 4.41
CA TYR A 107 1.65 -0.70 4.00
C TYR A 107 1.61 -0.02 2.63
N ALA A 108 2.29 1.12 2.45
CA ALA A 108 2.22 1.84 1.17
C ALA A 108 2.95 1.12 0.04
N THR A 109 4.02 0.37 0.34
CA THR A 109 4.68 -0.48 -0.67
C THR A 109 3.75 -1.56 -1.18
N TRP A 110 2.94 -2.18 -0.31
CA TRP A 110 1.90 -3.12 -0.72
C TRP A 110 0.91 -2.48 -1.71
N PHE A 111 0.34 -1.31 -1.36
CA PHE A 111 -0.55 -0.59 -2.27
C PHE A 111 0.11 -0.26 -3.61
N ALA A 112 1.32 0.30 -3.60
CA ALA A 112 2.02 0.67 -4.83
C ALA A 112 2.25 -0.54 -5.73
N VAL A 113 2.71 -1.66 -5.16
CA VAL A 113 2.97 -2.89 -5.91
C VAL A 113 1.69 -3.46 -6.52
N GLU A 114 0.58 -3.52 -5.77
CA GLU A 114 -0.70 -4.01 -6.31
C GLU A 114 -1.17 -3.19 -7.53
N ALA A 115 -1.03 -1.87 -7.51
CA ALA A 115 -1.38 -1.02 -8.64
C ALA A 115 -0.50 -1.29 -9.87
N LEU A 116 0.82 -1.39 -9.66
CA LEU A 116 1.77 -1.66 -10.72
C LEU A 116 1.52 -3.05 -11.33
N VAL A 117 1.25 -4.05 -10.50
CA VAL A 117 0.92 -5.42 -10.94
C VAL A 117 -0.41 -5.45 -11.69
N ALA A 118 -1.44 -4.76 -11.20
CA ALA A 118 -2.73 -4.65 -11.88
C ALA A 118 -2.59 -4.05 -13.29
N SER A 119 -1.63 -3.15 -13.48
CA SER A 119 -1.29 -2.54 -14.78
C SER A 119 -0.41 -3.41 -15.71
N GLY A 120 -0.08 -4.64 -15.31
CA GLY A 120 0.72 -5.58 -16.11
C GLY A 120 2.23 -5.52 -15.86
N LYS A 121 2.69 -4.76 -14.86
CA LYS A 121 4.09 -4.80 -14.43
C LYS A 121 4.36 -6.03 -13.57
N ASN A 122 5.58 -6.56 -13.63
CA ASN A 122 6.03 -7.70 -12.84
C ASN A 122 7.53 -7.62 -12.56
N TYR A 123 8.06 -8.54 -11.76
CA TYR A 123 9.50 -8.61 -11.42
C TYR A 123 10.43 -8.56 -12.64
N LYS A 124 10.04 -9.14 -13.79
CA LYS A 124 10.88 -9.25 -14.99
C LYS A 124 10.96 -7.91 -15.74
N ASN A 125 9.83 -7.20 -15.88
CA ASN A 125 9.74 -5.99 -16.71
C ASN A 125 9.82 -4.65 -15.93
N SER A 126 9.82 -4.66 -14.59
CA SER A 126 9.76 -3.43 -13.79
C SER A 126 10.91 -3.31 -12.79
N LEU A 127 11.77 -2.32 -12.99
CA LEU A 127 12.80 -1.96 -12.01
C LEU A 127 12.18 -1.47 -10.69
N THR A 128 11.08 -0.71 -10.78
CA THR A 128 10.29 -0.21 -9.65
C THR A 128 9.88 -1.36 -8.72
N LEU A 129 9.34 -2.45 -9.27
CA LEU A 129 8.94 -3.64 -8.49
C LEU A 129 10.15 -4.39 -7.89
N ARG A 130 11.26 -4.49 -8.62
CA ARG A 130 12.48 -5.11 -8.09
C ARG A 130 13.06 -4.34 -6.90
N LYS A 131 13.02 -3.01 -6.95
CA LYS A 131 13.43 -2.15 -5.83
C LYS A 131 12.52 -2.34 -4.62
N ALA A 132 11.20 -2.42 -4.84
CA ALA A 132 10.23 -2.70 -3.79
C ALA A 132 10.50 -4.04 -3.09
N CYS A 133 10.74 -5.11 -3.87
CA CYS A 133 11.11 -6.42 -3.34
C CYS A 133 12.41 -6.34 -2.54
N ARG A 134 13.46 -5.71 -3.11
CA ARG A 134 14.75 -5.55 -2.43
C ARG A 134 14.64 -4.82 -1.10
N PHE A 135 13.84 -3.75 -1.06
CA PHE A 135 13.54 -3.01 0.17
C PHE A 135 12.96 -3.97 1.22
N LEU A 136 11.87 -4.66 0.92
CA LEU A 136 11.23 -5.56 1.89
C LEU A 136 12.15 -6.70 2.30
N LEU A 137 12.88 -7.33 1.38
CA LEU A 137 13.82 -8.40 1.69
C LEU A 137 14.93 -7.93 2.64
N SER A 138 15.40 -6.68 2.50
CA SER A 138 16.40 -6.10 3.40
C SER A 138 15.88 -5.83 4.82
N LYS A 139 14.55 -5.87 5.00
CA LYS A 139 13.86 -5.60 6.27
C LYS A 139 13.26 -6.85 6.92
N GLN A 140 13.42 -8.02 6.32
CA GLN A 140 12.92 -9.26 6.92
C GLN A 140 13.67 -9.58 8.21
N LEU A 141 12.93 -9.87 9.27
CA LEU A 141 13.46 -10.17 10.59
C LEU A 141 13.91 -11.65 10.73
N PRO A 142 14.69 -12.00 11.77
CA PRO A 142 15.17 -13.37 11.97
C PRO A 142 14.06 -14.42 12.11
N ASP A 143 12.92 -14.05 12.69
CA ASP A 143 11.73 -14.90 12.81
C ASP A 143 10.97 -15.09 11.47
N GLY A 144 11.37 -14.35 10.42
CA GLY A 144 10.77 -14.39 9.09
C GLY A 144 9.72 -13.31 8.82
N GLY A 145 9.35 -12.50 9.82
CA GLY A 145 8.33 -11.47 9.67
C GLY A 145 8.89 -10.08 9.39
N TRP A 146 7.99 -9.10 9.47
CA TRP A 146 8.26 -7.67 9.37
C TRP A 146 7.53 -6.95 10.50
N GLY A 147 8.14 -5.89 11.03
CA GLY A 147 7.56 -5.08 12.10
C GLY A 147 8.09 -3.66 12.09
N GLU A 148 7.22 -2.68 11.87
CA GLU A 148 7.52 -1.25 11.84
C GLU A 148 6.88 -0.54 13.04
N SER A 149 7.68 0.28 13.73
CA SER A 149 7.23 1.16 14.79
C SER A 149 6.47 2.36 14.23
N TYR A 150 5.49 2.88 14.97
CA TYR A 150 4.78 4.11 14.64
C TYR A 150 5.73 5.32 14.51
N VAL A 151 6.89 5.28 15.18
CA VAL A 151 7.94 6.29 15.08
C VAL A 151 8.45 6.42 13.64
N SER A 152 8.30 5.37 12.82
CA SER A 152 8.62 5.40 11.39
C SER A 152 7.83 6.47 10.62
N CYS A 153 6.59 6.75 11.05
CA CYS A 153 5.73 7.75 10.43
C CYS A 153 6.18 9.17 10.80
N SER A 154 6.61 9.39 12.04
CA SER A 154 7.04 10.71 12.52
C SER A 154 8.43 11.09 12.02
N ASN A 155 9.34 10.11 11.95
CA ASN A 155 10.73 10.34 11.50
C ASN A 155 10.91 10.18 9.98
N GLU A 156 9.90 9.67 9.27
CA GLU A 156 9.99 9.31 7.86
C GLU A 156 11.16 8.36 7.54
N GLU A 157 11.37 7.39 8.42
CA GLU A 157 12.41 6.35 8.29
C GLU A 157 11.82 4.99 8.67
N ASN A 158 12.28 3.90 8.04
CA ASN A 158 11.81 2.57 8.42
C ASN A 158 12.51 2.12 9.71
N ILE A 159 11.79 2.19 10.83
CA ILE A 159 12.25 1.87 12.17
C ILE A 159 11.52 0.62 12.65
N ASN A 160 12.27 -0.40 13.06
CA ASN A 160 11.69 -1.64 13.54
C ASN A 160 10.94 -1.44 14.86
N LEU A 161 9.99 -2.33 15.16
CA LEU A 161 9.43 -2.44 16.51
C LEU A 161 10.54 -2.75 17.54
N GLU A 162 10.33 -2.28 18.76
CA GLU A 162 11.25 -2.52 19.87
C GLU A 162 11.52 -4.02 20.05
N GLY A 163 12.81 -4.36 20.19
CA GLY A 163 13.27 -5.74 20.25
C GLY A 163 13.35 -6.45 18.90
N ASN A 164 13.22 -5.74 17.78
CA ASN A 164 13.17 -6.33 16.43
C ASN A 164 12.05 -7.38 16.31
N ARG A 165 10.88 -7.07 16.88
CA ARG A 165 9.71 -7.94 16.86
C ARG A 165 8.94 -7.79 15.55
N SER A 166 8.36 -8.89 15.07
CA SER A 166 7.44 -8.87 13.93
C SER A 166 6.02 -8.52 14.34
N ASN A 167 5.28 -7.90 13.42
CA ASN A 167 3.84 -7.70 13.48
C ASN A 167 3.16 -8.50 12.36
N LEU A 168 2.13 -9.27 12.67
CA LEU A 168 1.49 -10.21 11.76
C LEU A 168 0.75 -9.49 10.63
N VAL A 169 0.20 -8.31 10.89
CA VAL A 169 -0.45 -7.50 9.84
C VAL A 169 0.59 -6.92 8.88
N GLN A 170 1.67 -6.33 9.41
CA GLN A 170 2.76 -5.80 8.57
C GLN A 170 3.50 -6.90 7.82
N THR A 171 3.69 -8.06 8.45
CA THR A 171 4.20 -9.29 7.80
C THR A 171 3.30 -9.70 6.64
N SER A 172 1.98 -9.64 6.82
CA SER A 172 1.02 -9.96 5.77
C SER A 172 1.10 -8.98 4.60
N TRP A 173 1.25 -7.68 4.84
CA TRP A 173 1.47 -6.69 3.77
C TRP A 173 2.76 -6.95 2.99
N ALA A 174 3.85 -7.26 3.68
CA ALA A 174 5.11 -7.61 3.04
C ALA A 174 4.98 -8.89 2.19
N LEU A 175 4.31 -9.93 2.72
CA LEU A 175 4.04 -11.16 1.97
C LEU A 175 3.19 -10.92 0.73
N LEU A 176 2.07 -10.19 0.86
CA LEU A 176 1.22 -9.81 -0.28
C LEU A 176 2.03 -9.09 -1.36
N THR A 177 2.89 -8.15 -0.95
CA THR A 177 3.78 -7.42 -1.85
C THR A 177 4.72 -8.36 -2.62
N LEU A 178 5.47 -9.21 -1.90
CA LEU A 178 6.46 -10.11 -2.50
C LEU A 178 5.79 -11.13 -3.43
N ILE A 179 4.65 -11.68 -3.02
CA ILE A 179 3.86 -12.62 -3.82
C ILE A 179 3.32 -11.94 -5.08
N ALA A 180 2.70 -10.76 -4.95
CA ALA A 180 2.12 -10.04 -6.08
C ALA A 180 3.20 -9.59 -7.09
N ALA A 181 4.35 -9.12 -6.60
CA ALA A 181 5.45 -8.68 -7.46
C ALA A 181 6.10 -9.83 -8.24
N GLY A 182 5.88 -11.10 -7.84
CA GLY A 182 6.47 -12.28 -8.46
C GLY A 182 7.84 -12.66 -7.87
N GLN A 183 8.15 -12.23 -6.64
CA GLN A 183 9.41 -12.60 -5.97
C GLN A 183 9.54 -14.12 -5.82
N GLY A 184 8.43 -14.85 -5.63
CA GLY A 184 8.44 -16.30 -5.44
C GLY A 184 8.98 -17.10 -6.64
N GLU A 185 8.88 -16.56 -7.87
CA GLU A 185 9.49 -17.18 -9.05
C GLU A 185 11.02 -17.07 -9.05
N HIS A 186 11.58 -16.11 -8.30
CA HIS A 186 13.01 -15.87 -8.21
C HIS A 186 13.63 -16.54 -6.98
N ASP A 187 13.04 -16.29 -5.81
CA ASP A 187 13.39 -16.95 -4.54
C ASP A 187 12.17 -16.96 -3.62
N PRO A 188 11.54 -18.14 -3.40
CA PRO A 188 10.38 -18.27 -2.52
C PRO A 188 10.75 -18.35 -1.03
N THR A 189 12.04 -18.49 -0.67
CA THR A 189 12.49 -18.70 0.70
C THR A 189 12.01 -17.61 1.68
N PRO A 190 12.12 -16.31 1.36
CA PRO A 190 11.63 -15.26 2.25
C PRO A 190 10.11 -15.34 2.48
N ILE A 191 9.35 -15.73 1.46
CA ILE A 191 7.89 -15.91 1.54
C ILE A 191 7.57 -17.08 2.46
N TYR A 192 8.24 -18.23 2.30
CA TYR A 192 8.04 -19.39 3.18
C TYR A 192 8.33 -19.07 4.65
N ARG A 193 9.37 -18.29 4.94
CA ARG A 193 9.69 -17.86 6.31
C ARG A 193 8.57 -17.02 6.93
N GLY A 194 8.06 -16.03 6.21
CA GLY A 194 6.96 -15.19 6.72
C GLY A 194 5.64 -15.97 6.84
N VAL A 195 5.34 -16.86 5.89
CA VAL A 195 4.16 -17.74 5.97
C VAL A 195 4.23 -18.67 7.17
N ARG A 196 5.40 -19.26 7.44
CA ARG A 196 5.60 -20.11 8.62
C ARG A 196 5.34 -19.33 9.91
N LEU A 197 5.79 -18.08 9.99
CA LEU A 197 5.48 -17.20 11.12
C LEU A 197 3.97 -17.01 11.28
N LEU A 198 3.24 -16.69 10.21
CA LEU A 198 1.78 -16.54 10.25
C LEU A 198 1.09 -17.82 10.74
N ILE A 199 1.39 -18.97 10.14
CA ILE A 199 0.78 -20.26 10.51
C ILE A 199 1.04 -20.56 12.00
N ASN A 200 2.28 -20.38 12.47
CA ASN A 200 2.66 -20.65 13.84
C ASN A 200 2.09 -19.63 14.86
N SER A 201 1.56 -18.50 14.38
CA SER A 201 0.97 -17.46 15.24
C SER A 201 -0.55 -17.55 15.34
N GLN A 202 -1.18 -18.44 14.57
CA GLN A 202 -2.62 -18.67 14.67
C GLN A 202 -2.96 -19.33 16.01
N MET A 203 -3.97 -18.82 16.69
CA MET A 203 -4.46 -19.35 17.97
C MET A 203 -5.35 -20.58 17.74
N GLU A 204 -5.65 -21.33 18.81
CA GLU A 204 -6.43 -22.58 18.72
C GLU A 204 -7.85 -22.40 18.13
N ASP A 205 -8.44 -21.22 18.32
CA ASP A 205 -9.76 -20.85 17.79
C ASP A 205 -9.73 -20.32 16.34
N GLY A 206 -8.53 -20.22 15.75
CA GLY A 206 -8.31 -19.71 14.42
C GLY A 206 -8.13 -18.19 14.31
N ASP A 207 -8.30 -17.43 15.41
CA ASP A 207 -7.98 -15.99 15.47
C ASP A 207 -6.45 -15.78 15.54
N PHE A 208 -6.03 -14.54 15.40
CA PHE A 208 -4.64 -14.11 15.56
C PHE A 208 -4.51 -13.17 16.76
N PRO A 209 -3.37 -13.21 17.48
CA PRO A 209 -3.18 -12.40 18.67
C PRO A 209 -3.22 -10.90 18.34
N GLN A 210 -3.78 -10.11 19.25
CA GLN A 210 -3.73 -8.65 19.13
C GLN A 210 -2.30 -8.16 19.40
N GLN A 211 -1.73 -7.46 18.43
CA GLN A 211 -0.45 -6.77 18.55
C GLN A 211 -0.64 -5.25 18.54
N GLU A 212 0.46 -4.50 18.46
CA GLU A 212 0.45 -3.05 18.37
C GLU A 212 -0.40 -2.56 17.19
N ALA A 213 -0.94 -1.36 17.35
CA ALA A 213 -1.73 -0.69 16.32
C ALA A 213 -0.91 -0.44 15.06
N VAL A 214 -1.58 -0.56 13.92
CA VAL A 214 -0.97 -0.46 12.58
C VAL A 214 -1.56 0.66 11.74
N GLY A 215 -2.61 1.33 12.23
CA GLY A 215 -3.20 2.50 11.58
C GLY A 215 -2.50 3.77 12.01
N MET A 216 -2.42 4.74 11.10
CA MET A 216 -1.82 6.05 11.34
C MET A 216 -2.62 7.13 10.62
N PHE A 217 -2.76 8.30 11.26
CA PHE A 217 -3.26 9.53 10.65
C PHE A 217 -2.34 10.69 11.02
N PHE A 218 -2.17 11.63 10.10
CA PHE A 218 -1.49 12.91 10.36
C PHE A 218 -0.09 12.79 10.98
N LYS A 219 0.63 11.71 10.63
CA LYS A 219 1.99 11.33 11.09
C LYS A 219 2.17 11.03 12.59
N SER A 220 1.17 11.23 13.43
CA SER A 220 1.29 11.12 14.89
C SER A 220 0.10 10.45 15.59
N CYS A 221 -1.05 10.31 14.93
CA CYS A 221 -2.24 9.70 15.52
C CYS A 221 -2.32 8.21 15.18
N ILE A 222 -2.10 7.37 16.18
CA ILE A 222 -2.15 5.90 16.04
C ILE A 222 -3.60 5.43 16.14
N MET A 223 -4.01 4.54 15.24
CA MET A 223 -5.36 3.96 15.23
C MET A 223 -5.34 2.43 15.15
N GLN A 224 -6.22 1.81 15.94
CA GLN A 224 -6.37 0.36 15.97
C GLN A 224 -7.43 -0.11 14.96
N TYR A 225 -7.01 -0.92 13.98
CA TYR A 225 -7.93 -1.66 13.11
C TYR A 225 -8.08 -3.10 13.61
N GLY A 226 -9.06 -3.34 14.49
CA GLY A 226 -9.22 -4.64 15.18
C GLY A 226 -9.38 -5.84 14.24
N THR A 227 -10.00 -5.66 13.07
CA THR A 227 -10.23 -6.74 12.10
C THR A 227 -9.00 -7.10 11.28
N PHE A 228 -7.97 -6.24 11.23
CA PHE A 228 -6.80 -6.43 10.36
C PHE A 228 -5.99 -7.66 10.74
N ARG A 229 -5.96 -8.01 12.05
CA ARG A 229 -5.28 -9.21 12.54
C ARG A 229 -5.84 -10.50 11.94
N ASN A 230 -7.08 -10.49 11.46
CA ASN A 230 -7.69 -11.64 10.78
C ASN A 230 -7.66 -11.49 9.27
N ILE A 231 -8.09 -10.33 8.75
CA ILE A 231 -8.22 -10.10 7.31
C ILE A 231 -6.88 -10.35 6.60
N PHE A 232 -5.79 -9.75 7.09
CA PHE A 232 -4.54 -9.75 6.36
C PHE A 232 -3.78 -11.09 6.41
N PRO A 233 -3.68 -11.78 7.56
CA PRO A 233 -3.09 -13.12 7.57
C PRO A 233 -3.86 -14.10 6.70
N ILE A 234 -5.20 -14.10 6.74
CA ILE A 234 -6.03 -14.95 5.87
C ILE A 234 -5.76 -14.64 4.39
N TRP A 235 -5.72 -13.35 4.04
CA TRP A 235 -5.47 -12.92 2.66
C TRP A 235 -4.07 -13.33 2.18
N ALA A 236 -3.02 -13.08 2.97
CA ALA A 236 -1.66 -13.45 2.64
C ALA A 236 -1.49 -14.97 2.47
N LEU A 237 -2.05 -15.76 3.38
CA LEU A 237 -2.04 -17.23 3.29
C LEU A 237 -2.82 -17.74 2.07
N GLY A 238 -3.96 -17.11 1.75
CA GLY A 238 -4.75 -17.42 0.56
C GLY A 238 -3.98 -17.16 -0.73
N GLU A 239 -3.34 -15.99 -0.85
CA GLU A 239 -2.51 -15.64 -2.02
C GLU A 239 -1.26 -16.52 -2.12
N PHE A 240 -0.64 -16.86 -0.99
CA PHE A 240 0.48 -17.79 -0.94
C PHE A 240 0.07 -19.18 -1.47
N ARG A 241 -1.04 -19.74 -0.97
CA ARG A 241 -1.58 -21.00 -1.46
C ARG A 241 -1.83 -20.94 -2.96
N ARG A 242 -2.46 -19.86 -3.44
CA ARG A 242 -2.86 -19.71 -4.84
C ARG A 242 -1.70 -19.55 -5.81
N ARG A 243 -0.65 -18.79 -5.44
CA ARG A 243 0.41 -18.38 -6.38
C ARG A 243 1.77 -19.05 -6.16
N VAL A 244 2.04 -19.58 -4.97
CA VAL A 244 3.40 -20.05 -4.61
C VAL A 244 3.40 -21.55 -4.31
N LEU A 245 2.37 -22.08 -3.64
CA LEU A 245 2.35 -23.48 -3.21
C LEU A 245 1.95 -24.46 -4.33
N HIS A 246 1.41 -23.96 -5.46
CA HIS A 246 1.04 -24.76 -6.63
C HIS A 246 2.13 -24.78 -7.72
N VAL A 247 3.33 -25.20 -7.34
CA VAL A 247 4.33 -25.76 -8.27
C VAL A 247 4.29 -27.28 -8.17
#